data_AF-A0A974VQV8-F1
#
_entry.id   AF-A0A974VQV8-F1
#
_cell.length_a   1.000
_cell.length_b   1.000
_cell.length_c   1.000
_cell.angle_alpha   90.00
_cell.angle_beta   90.00
_cell.angle_gamma   90.00
#
_symmetry.space_group_name_H-M   'P 1'
#
loop_
_entity.id
_entity.type
_entity.pdbx_description
1 polymer ?
#
loop_
_entity_poly.entity_id
_entity_poly.type
_entity_poly.pdbx_seq_one_letter_code
_entity_poly.pdbx_strand_id
1 'polypeptide(L)'
;MNICKGLFLLAWSVFSSVAYPQEAESIPVSHYFSFHNPLYLELRVPFSEIVAFSKIPQTRHALFDIPGDHDADDSNTEADPVADYKTSFPHKTQPNISRFEKAILTAYLEKPDDVVLAKFLALYHLNKSLLRKTGGEAVRHTVIAQYFLNRALDLGGRSAWLRDALAKTDGKINSLISRESADEDYAANLEDGHAAHQYFRTAFFDNHEENRYSAVEKLFSDFASHPKNLFTNVYLTTSGVWVGGEAIYEDPTVLYNFVIASYFSVRSRVLAEEAEVLWREDPEHNKRFRLATFVGGWTVPARRWLAKLHGDAAAIKSLDAEHNKWLAINPEFHSGPVGLLMFEEKENFAEGFAAYELGRKYCFDIVSNNLTCTNWPYASHNILAFILGEVDFYLKAGLVDEARNILTVRHIPIDILGGDFQYWDLGREAWIHREDNLERIAELYANDDPSDDPTNFLLNEHKWGPSTINCQGCHQRQGKVWPEGEVERVLSIVDEFPPIGEGKWPTVSTTWYGSSQKVHLNRP
;
A
#
# COMPACT_ATOMS: atom_id res chain seq x y z
N MET A 1 50.83 26.47 -18.52
CA MET A 1 49.74 27.09 -17.73
C MET A 1 48.67 26.01 -17.53
N ASN A 2 48.95 24.90 -16.83
CA ASN A 2 48.78 24.65 -15.38
C ASN A 2 47.38 25.12 -14.93
N ILE A 3 46.30 24.33 -14.84
CA ILE A 3 46.07 22.92 -14.42
C ILE A 3 46.57 22.64 -12.99
N CYS A 4 45.77 23.07 -12.02
CA CYS A 4 45.65 22.51 -10.66
C CYS A 4 44.88 21.17 -10.80
N LYS A 5 45.36 19.98 -10.43
CA LYS A 5 45.84 19.45 -9.13
C LYS A 5 44.87 19.71 -7.97
N GLY A 6 44.17 18.65 -7.53
CA GLY A 6 43.58 18.58 -6.19
C GLY A 6 42.24 17.86 -6.02
N LEU A 7 41.84 16.96 -6.93
CA LEU A 7 40.63 16.15 -6.80
C LEU A 7 40.88 14.80 -7.46
N PHE A 8 40.41 13.74 -6.80
CA PHE A 8 40.42 12.33 -7.17
C PHE A 8 41.64 11.47 -6.77
N LEU A 9 41.35 10.65 -5.76
CA LEU A 9 41.82 9.29 -5.46
C LEU A 9 43.02 9.12 -4.52
N LEU A 10 42.69 8.75 -3.27
CA LEU A 10 43.24 7.60 -2.52
C LEU A 10 42.39 7.40 -1.25
N ALA A 11 41.48 6.43 -1.27
CA ALA A 11 41.53 5.17 -0.50
C ALA A 11 40.88 5.30 0.89
N TRP A 12 39.68 4.75 1.09
CA TRP A 12 39.44 3.34 1.42
C TRP A 12 40.21 2.92 2.68
N SER A 13 39.53 3.06 3.82
CA SER A 13 39.63 2.17 4.99
C SER A 13 38.19 2.08 5.52
N VAL A 14 37.36 1.11 5.09
CA VAL A 14 37.35 -0.32 5.45
C VAL A 14 37.05 -0.52 6.93
N PHE A 15 35.87 -1.11 7.18
CA PHE A 15 35.55 -2.05 8.27
C PHE A 15 36.41 -1.98 9.53
N SER A 16 35.83 -1.55 10.65
CA SER A 16 35.98 -2.17 11.98
C SER A 16 34.94 -1.53 12.91
N SER A 17 33.95 -2.25 13.47
CA SER A 17 34.06 -2.87 14.80
C SER A 17 35.15 -2.24 15.66
N VAL A 18 34.83 -1.54 16.76
CA VAL A 18 35.48 -1.69 18.07
C VAL A 18 34.64 -0.97 19.13
N ALA A 19 34.34 -1.76 20.15
CA ALA A 19 34.08 -1.45 21.55
C ALA A 19 34.27 0.01 22.02
N TYR A 20 33.28 0.48 22.78
CA TYR A 20 33.46 1.55 23.77
C TYR A 20 34.42 1.10 24.89
N PRO A 21 35.46 1.86 25.24
CA PRO A 21 36.01 1.85 26.58
C PRO A 21 35.20 2.79 27.50
N GLN A 22 35.07 2.35 28.74
CA GLN A 22 34.59 3.13 29.88
C GLN A 22 35.50 4.32 30.18
N GLU A 23 34.88 5.42 30.62
CA GLU A 23 35.26 6.38 31.69
C GLU A 23 34.60 7.73 31.34
N ALA A 24 33.45 8.06 31.95
CA ALA A 24 33.33 8.74 33.24
C ALA A 24 33.95 10.14 33.22
N GLU A 25 33.13 11.16 32.93
CA GLU A 25 33.25 12.46 33.60
C GLU A 25 31.86 13.10 33.76
N SER A 26 31.60 13.44 35.02
CA SER A 26 30.40 14.02 35.60
C SER A 26 30.15 15.48 35.21
N ILE A 27 28.93 15.98 35.52
CA ILE A 27 28.50 17.35 35.91
C ILE A 27 27.35 17.89 35.02
N PRO A 28 26.29 18.54 35.54
CA PRO A 28 25.43 18.23 36.69
C PRO A 28 23.91 18.29 36.34
N VAL A 29 23.08 17.87 37.28
CA VAL A 29 21.62 17.96 37.28
C VAL A 29 21.15 19.39 37.64
N SER A 30 20.32 20.02 36.79
CA SER A 30 19.30 21.05 37.12
C SER A 30 18.62 21.46 35.81
N HIS A 31 17.31 21.40 35.55
CA HIS A 31 16.14 21.64 36.38
C HIS A 31 14.97 20.77 35.88
N TYR A 32 14.32 20.04 36.79
CA TYR A 32 12.98 19.50 36.57
C TYR A 32 11.98 20.67 36.58
N PHE A 33 11.37 20.99 35.43
CA PHE A 33 10.06 21.63 35.42
C PHE A 33 9.01 20.54 35.35
N SER A 34 8.43 20.26 36.52
CA SER A 34 7.20 19.48 36.63
C SER A 34 6.04 20.31 36.06
N PHE A 35 5.72 20.13 34.79
CA PHE A 35 4.39 20.47 34.29
C PHE A 35 3.47 19.28 34.54
N HIS A 36 2.61 19.40 35.54
CA HIS A 36 1.38 18.62 35.58
C HIS A 36 0.52 19.05 34.39
N ASN A 37 0.52 18.22 33.34
CA ASN A 37 -0.33 18.40 32.17
C ASN A 37 -1.65 17.65 32.42
N PRO A 38 -2.81 18.31 32.43
CA PRO A 38 -4.10 17.66 32.67
C PRO A 38 -4.63 17.08 31.36
N LEU A 39 -3.97 16.05 30.83
CA LEU A 39 -4.45 15.27 29.69
C LEU A 39 -4.20 13.78 29.93
N TYR A 40 -4.73 13.31 31.07
CA TYR A 40 -5.14 11.92 31.23
C TYR A 40 -6.66 11.89 31.08
N LEU A 41 -7.15 11.87 29.84
CA LEU A 41 -8.44 11.27 29.57
C LEU A 41 -8.18 9.77 29.46
N GLU A 42 -8.27 9.06 30.58
CA GLU A 42 -8.43 7.61 30.58
C GLU A 42 -9.76 7.29 29.90
N LEU A 43 -9.78 7.22 28.56
CA LEU A 43 -10.80 6.48 27.83
C LEU A 43 -10.52 4.98 28.02
N ARG A 44 -10.83 4.48 29.22
CA ARG A 44 -10.98 3.05 29.44
C ARG A 44 -12.36 2.63 28.96
N VAL A 45 -12.48 2.32 27.67
CA VAL A 45 -13.58 1.45 27.23
C VAL A 45 -13.09 0.01 27.47
N PRO A 46 -13.67 -0.75 28.41
CA PRO A 46 -13.31 -2.14 28.55
C PRO A 46 -13.69 -2.89 27.26
N PHE A 47 -12.74 -3.64 26.72
CA PHE A 47 -12.87 -4.45 25.50
C PHE A 47 -14.11 -5.39 25.49
N SER A 48 -14.74 -5.62 26.65
CA SER A 48 -15.98 -6.37 26.81
C SER A 48 -17.24 -5.63 26.33
N GLU A 49 -17.22 -4.32 26.15
CA GLU A 49 -18.40 -3.54 25.72
C GLU A 49 -18.52 -3.41 24.20
N ILE A 50 -17.41 -3.50 23.45
CA ILE A 50 -17.43 -3.49 21.98
C ILE A 50 -18.04 -4.78 21.40
N VAL A 51 -17.95 -5.90 22.14
CA VAL A 51 -18.53 -7.19 21.72
C VAL A 51 -20.06 -7.27 21.99
N ALA A 52 -20.63 -6.31 22.74
CA ALA A 52 -22.03 -6.34 23.15
C ALA A 52 -23.03 -5.70 22.15
N PHE A 53 -22.56 -5.04 21.08
CA PHE A 53 -23.42 -4.29 20.14
C PHE A 53 -23.90 -5.07 18.91
N SER A 54 -23.75 -6.39 18.86
CA SER A 54 -24.29 -7.25 17.78
C SER A 54 -25.82 -7.49 17.84
N LYS A 55 -26.59 -6.64 18.54
CA LYS A 55 -28.05 -6.70 18.57
C LYS A 55 -28.68 -5.43 18.03
N ILE A 56 -28.59 -5.28 16.71
CA ILE A 56 -29.50 -4.41 15.96
C ILE A 56 -30.93 -4.97 16.14
N PRO A 57 -31.92 -4.16 16.59
CA PRO A 57 -33.30 -4.62 16.69
C PRO A 57 -33.87 -4.88 15.28
N GLN A 58 -34.15 -6.15 14.96
CA GLN A 58 -34.96 -6.48 13.80
C GLN A 58 -36.42 -6.08 14.05
N THR A 59 -36.80 -4.86 13.69
CA THR A 59 -38.22 -4.51 13.52
C THR A 59 -38.70 -5.03 12.17
N ARG A 60 -39.36 -6.20 12.21
CA ARG A 60 -40.21 -6.68 11.12
C ARG A 60 -41.41 -5.76 10.96
N HIS A 61 -41.54 -5.11 9.81
CA HIS A 61 -42.84 -4.73 9.28
C HIS A 61 -43.07 -5.40 7.92
N ALA A 62 -44.27 -5.96 7.80
CA ALA A 62 -44.68 -6.86 6.75
C ALA A 62 -45.29 -6.12 5.56
N LEU A 63 -45.02 -6.67 4.37
CA LEU A 63 -45.89 -6.81 3.18
C LEU A 63 -46.60 -5.56 2.64
N PHE A 64 -46.21 -5.14 1.43
CA PHE A 64 -47.13 -5.02 0.29
C PHE A 64 -46.39 -5.31 -1.03
N ASP A 65 -46.81 -6.36 -1.73
CA ASP A 65 -46.49 -6.62 -3.14
C ASP A 65 -47.24 -5.63 -4.03
N ILE A 66 -46.54 -4.96 -4.94
CA ILE A 66 -47.13 -4.39 -6.17
C ILE A 66 -46.15 -4.68 -7.32
N PRO A 67 -46.53 -5.46 -8.35
CA PRO A 67 -45.73 -5.63 -9.56
C PRO A 67 -46.04 -4.50 -10.54
N GLY A 68 -45.02 -3.83 -11.04
CA GLY A 68 -45.14 -2.84 -12.10
C GLY A 68 -43.86 -2.77 -12.92
N ASP A 69 -43.94 -3.26 -14.17
CA ASP A 69 -43.07 -2.86 -15.27
C ASP A 69 -42.94 -1.33 -15.30
N HIS A 70 -41.73 -0.79 -15.41
CA HIS A 70 -41.46 0.43 -16.17
C HIS A 70 -39.95 0.54 -16.48
N ASP A 71 -39.67 0.44 -17.77
CA ASP A 71 -38.88 1.36 -18.58
C ASP A 71 -37.69 2.09 -17.93
N ALA A 72 -36.55 1.93 -18.61
CA ALA A 72 -35.35 2.75 -18.48
C ALA A 72 -35.71 4.25 -18.50
N ASP A 73 -35.47 4.92 -17.38
CA ASP A 73 -35.46 6.38 -17.31
C ASP A 73 -34.06 6.81 -16.86
N ASP A 74 -33.39 7.55 -17.75
CA ASP A 74 -32.17 8.31 -17.50
C ASP A 74 -32.48 9.37 -16.42
N SER A 75 -32.40 9.00 -15.14
CA SER A 75 -32.42 9.99 -14.07
C SER A 75 -31.04 10.60 -13.94
N ASN A 76 -30.89 11.85 -14.40
CA ASN A 76 -29.98 12.83 -13.83
C ASN A 76 -30.28 12.95 -12.32
N THR A 77 -29.80 12.02 -11.51
CA THR A 77 -29.66 12.24 -10.07
C THR A 77 -28.64 13.34 -9.89
N GLU A 78 -29.11 14.50 -9.44
CA GLU A 78 -28.26 15.61 -9.02
C GLU A 78 -27.29 15.05 -7.97
N ALA A 79 -25.99 15.11 -8.24
CA ALA A 79 -24.95 14.56 -7.37
C ALA A 79 -25.12 15.11 -5.94
N ASP A 80 -25.21 14.25 -4.92
CA ASP A 80 -25.26 14.67 -3.52
C ASP A 80 -23.83 15.13 -3.15
N PRO A 81 -23.58 16.43 -2.93
CA PRO A 81 -22.24 16.95 -2.71
C PRO A 81 -21.58 16.44 -1.42
N VAL A 82 -22.34 15.78 -0.53
CA VAL A 82 -21.82 15.12 0.68
C VAL A 82 -21.51 13.65 0.42
N ALA A 83 -22.45 12.91 -0.18
CA ALA A 83 -22.23 11.49 -0.48
C ALA A 83 -21.17 11.29 -1.58
N ASP A 84 -21.21 12.11 -2.63
CA ASP A 84 -20.33 11.99 -3.80
C ASP A 84 -18.95 12.66 -3.61
N TYR A 85 -18.68 13.23 -2.43
CA TYR A 85 -17.40 13.90 -2.17
C TYR A 85 -16.26 12.88 -2.14
N LYS A 86 -15.30 13.06 -3.05
CA LYS A 86 -14.02 12.35 -3.07
C LYS A 86 -12.88 13.34 -3.03
N THR A 87 -11.88 13.05 -2.20
CA THR A 87 -10.67 13.84 -2.16
C THR A 87 -9.99 13.82 -3.53
N SER A 88 -9.81 15.01 -4.11
CA SER A 88 -9.17 15.15 -5.41
C SER A 88 -7.66 14.97 -5.27
N PHE A 89 -7.18 13.84 -5.75
CA PHE A 89 -5.77 13.47 -5.77
C PHE A 89 -5.20 13.75 -7.16
N PRO A 90 -4.17 14.60 -7.30
CA PRO A 90 -3.74 14.97 -8.62
C PRO A 90 -3.05 13.77 -9.31
N HIS A 91 -3.50 13.54 -10.54
CA HIS A 91 -3.14 12.38 -11.36
C HIS A 91 -2.94 12.87 -12.81
N LYS A 92 -1.92 13.71 -13.00
CA LYS A 92 -1.66 14.47 -14.24
C LYS A 92 -1.32 13.61 -15.46
N THR A 93 -1.02 12.34 -15.27
CA THR A 93 -0.60 11.44 -16.33
C THR A 93 -1.36 10.13 -16.25
N GLN A 94 -1.57 9.46 -17.38
CA GLN A 94 -2.21 8.15 -17.47
C GLN A 94 -1.37 7.23 -18.35
N PRO A 95 -1.43 5.90 -18.15
CA PRO A 95 -0.69 4.99 -18.99
C PRO A 95 -1.31 5.01 -20.39
N ASN A 96 -0.47 5.23 -21.40
CA ASN A 96 -0.92 5.24 -22.77
C ASN A 96 -1.12 3.82 -23.30
N ILE A 97 -2.35 3.31 -23.22
CA ILE A 97 -2.75 2.03 -23.82
C ILE A 97 -3.51 2.25 -25.14
N SER A 98 -3.37 1.30 -26.06
CA SER A 98 -4.08 1.38 -27.34
C SER A 98 -5.60 1.31 -27.16
N ARG A 99 -6.38 1.90 -28.08
CA ARG A 99 -7.86 1.81 -28.04
C ARG A 99 -8.37 0.36 -28.01
N PHE A 100 -7.71 -0.53 -28.75
CA PHE A 100 -8.03 -1.95 -28.79
C PHE A 100 -7.77 -2.62 -27.43
N GLU A 101 -6.61 -2.37 -26.82
CA GLU A 101 -6.27 -2.88 -25.50
C GLU A 101 -7.24 -2.36 -24.44
N LYS A 102 -7.56 -1.06 -24.46
CA LYS A 102 -8.54 -0.46 -23.56
C LYS A 102 -9.90 -1.16 -23.68
N ALA A 103 -10.39 -1.35 -24.90
CA ALA A 103 -11.68 -2.00 -25.14
C ALA A 103 -11.74 -3.44 -24.62
N ILE A 104 -10.71 -4.25 -24.87
CA ILE A 104 -10.70 -5.64 -24.40
C ILE A 104 -10.51 -5.71 -22.89
N LEU A 105 -9.65 -4.85 -22.32
CA LEU A 105 -9.42 -4.80 -20.87
C LEU A 105 -10.69 -4.40 -20.12
N THR A 106 -11.40 -3.37 -20.61
CA THR A 106 -12.71 -2.98 -20.10
C THR A 106 -13.70 -4.14 -20.22
N ALA A 107 -13.81 -4.78 -21.39
CA ALA A 107 -14.72 -5.93 -21.54
C ALA A 107 -14.39 -7.08 -20.56
N TYR A 108 -13.12 -7.33 -20.28
CA TYR A 108 -12.71 -8.32 -19.27
C TYR A 108 -13.09 -7.88 -17.85
N LEU A 109 -12.96 -6.59 -17.51
CA LEU A 109 -13.32 -6.09 -16.18
C LEU A 109 -14.83 -6.09 -15.93
N GLU A 110 -15.65 -5.91 -16.96
CA GLU A 110 -17.11 -6.12 -16.89
C GLU A 110 -17.47 -7.61 -16.73
N LYS A 111 -16.57 -8.52 -17.12
CA LYS A 111 -16.81 -9.98 -17.10
C LYS A 111 -15.52 -10.78 -16.80
N PRO A 112 -14.98 -10.72 -15.56
CA PRO A 112 -13.68 -11.28 -15.20
C PRO A 112 -13.64 -12.82 -15.16
N ASP A 113 -14.80 -13.47 -15.33
CA ASP A 113 -14.97 -14.91 -15.44
C ASP A 113 -14.95 -15.41 -16.92
N ASP A 114 -14.79 -14.51 -17.89
CA ASP A 114 -14.77 -14.88 -19.30
C ASP A 114 -13.39 -15.41 -19.76
N VAL A 115 -13.32 -16.73 -19.96
CA VAL A 115 -12.11 -17.42 -20.42
C VAL A 115 -11.62 -16.95 -21.79
N VAL A 116 -12.51 -16.47 -22.67
CA VAL A 116 -12.15 -16.01 -24.02
C VAL A 116 -11.45 -14.65 -23.92
N LEU A 117 -11.98 -13.73 -23.12
CA LEU A 117 -11.35 -12.43 -22.89
C LEU A 117 -9.98 -12.57 -22.21
N ALA A 118 -9.87 -13.46 -21.21
CA ALA A 118 -8.59 -13.79 -20.60
C ALA A 118 -7.57 -14.31 -21.65
N LYS A 119 -7.99 -15.22 -22.56
CA LYS A 119 -7.12 -15.70 -23.65
C LYS A 119 -6.69 -14.60 -24.61
N PHE A 120 -7.59 -13.69 -25.00
CA PHE A 120 -7.25 -12.58 -25.88
C PHE A 120 -6.22 -11.64 -25.26
N LEU A 121 -6.41 -11.28 -23.98
CA LEU A 121 -5.45 -10.45 -23.25
C LEU A 121 -4.11 -11.18 -23.10
N ALA A 122 -4.12 -12.47 -22.74
CA ALA A 122 -2.90 -13.28 -22.70
C ALA A 122 -2.13 -13.22 -24.03
N LEU A 123 -2.80 -13.46 -25.17
CA LEU A 123 -2.18 -13.40 -26.50
C LEU A 123 -1.63 -12.01 -26.83
N TYR A 124 -2.37 -10.96 -26.50
CA TYR A 124 -1.95 -9.59 -26.71
C TYR A 124 -0.65 -9.27 -25.97
N HIS A 125 -0.57 -9.60 -24.68
CA HIS A 125 0.62 -9.35 -23.86
C HIS A 125 1.79 -10.30 -24.23
N LEU A 126 1.52 -11.55 -24.63
CA LEU A 126 2.56 -12.48 -25.10
C LEU A 126 3.34 -11.93 -26.29
N ASN A 127 2.69 -11.19 -27.20
CA ASN A 127 3.35 -10.59 -28.36
C ASN A 127 4.33 -9.46 -27.99
N LYS A 128 4.21 -8.91 -26.77
CA LYS A 128 5.09 -7.85 -26.23
C LYS A 128 6.04 -8.35 -25.13
N SER A 129 5.87 -9.59 -24.70
CA SER A 129 6.62 -10.24 -23.61
C SER A 129 8.08 -10.56 -23.96
N LEU A 130 8.81 -11.09 -22.97
CA LEU A 130 10.17 -11.63 -23.10
C LEU A 130 10.30 -12.82 -24.08
N LEU A 131 9.18 -13.37 -24.57
CA LEU A 131 9.21 -14.35 -25.67
C LEU A 131 9.59 -13.71 -27.01
N ARG A 132 9.36 -12.40 -27.17
CA ARG A 132 9.52 -11.67 -28.44
C ARG A 132 10.44 -10.46 -28.31
N LYS A 133 10.54 -9.87 -27.12
CA LYS A 133 11.24 -8.62 -26.87
C LYS A 133 12.20 -8.76 -25.68
N THR A 134 12.98 -7.72 -25.43
CA THR A 134 13.89 -7.59 -24.28
C THR A 134 13.65 -6.26 -23.56
N GLY A 135 14.20 -6.11 -22.36
CA GLY A 135 14.10 -4.89 -21.56
C GLY A 135 12.92 -4.87 -20.58
N GLY A 136 12.83 -3.80 -19.79
CA GLY A 136 11.86 -3.67 -18.69
C GLY A 136 10.40 -3.79 -19.14
N GLU A 137 10.03 -3.17 -20.26
CA GLU A 137 8.66 -3.25 -20.77
C GLU A 137 8.26 -4.68 -21.19
N ALA A 138 9.23 -5.46 -21.70
CA ALA A 138 9.00 -6.87 -22.00
C ALA A 138 8.77 -7.69 -20.71
N VAL A 139 9.44 -7.34 -19.60
CA VAL A 139 9.18 -7.93 -18.27
C VAL A 139 7.75 -7.64 -17.83
N ARG A 140 7.34 -6.36 -17.86
CA ARG A 140 5.97 -5.94 -17.51
C ARG A 140 4.92 -6.74 -18.28
N HIS A 141 5.06 -6.81 -19.60
CA HIS A 141 4.15 -7.58 -20.44
C HIS A 141 4.22 -9.10 -20.19
N THR A 142 5.36 -9.64 -19.74
CA THR A 142 5.47 -11.06 -19.37
C THR A 142 4.66 -11.37 -18.12
N VAL A 143 4.76 -10.54 -17.08
CA VAL A 143 3.98 -10.69 -15.84
C VAL A 143 2.47 -10.59 -16.13
N ILE A 144 2.05 -9.58 -16.91
CA ILE A 144 0.64 -9.41 -17.28
C ILE A 144 0.15 -10.60 -18.14
N ALA A 145 0.97 -11.09 -19.08
CA ALA A 145 0.63 -12.28 -19.85
C ALA A 145 0.45 -13.51 -18.94
N GLN A 146 1.36 -13.73 -17.99
CA GLN A 146 1.27 -14.83 -17.02
C GLN A 146 -0.01 -14.73 -16.17
N TYR A 147 -0.41 -13.53 -15.75
CA TYR A 147 -1.67 -13.33 -15.05
C TYR A 147 -2.86 -13.86 -15.86
N PHE A 148 -3.00 -13.41 -17.11
CA PHE A 148 -4.13 -13.84 -17.95
C PHE A 148 -4.04 -15.30 -18.39
N LEU A 149 -2.84 -15.86 -18.55
CA LEU A 149 -2.66 -17.30 -18.81
C LEU A 149 -3.14 -18.15 -17.63
N ASN A 150 -2.75 -17.79 -16.41
CA ASN A 150 -3.23 -18.46 -15.20
C ASN A 150 -4.74 -18.30 -15.05
N ARG A 151 -5.28 -17.09 -15.24
CA ARG A 151 -6.74 -16.86 -15.23
C ARG A 151 -7.49 -17.70 -16.25
N ALA A 152 -7.00 -17.78 -17.49
CA ALA A 152 -7.62 -18.61 -18.51
C ALA A 152 -7.62 -20.10 -18.14
N LEU A 153 -6.57 -20.60 -17.46
CA LEU A 153 -6.51 -21.98 -16.97
C LEU A 153 -7.50 -22.22 -15.81
N ASP A 154 -7.53 -21.32 -14.82
CA ASP A 154 -8.42 -21.39 -13.65
C ASP A 154 -9.90 -21.33 -14.06
N LEU A 155 -10.23 -20.57 -15.12
CA LEU A 155 -11.56 -20.49 -15.74
C LEU A 155 -11.89 -21.71 -16.63
N GLY A 156 -11.12 -22.79 -16.53
CA GLY A 156 -11.39 -24.05 -17.24
C GLY A 156 -10.86 -24.10 -18.67
N GLY A 157 -9.99 -23.18 -19.07
CA GLY A 157 -9.30 -23.23 -20.36
C GLY A 157 -8.43 -24.47 -20.49
N ARG A 158 -8.74 -25.35 -21.46
CA ARG A 158 -8.02 -26.63 -21.66
C ARG A 158 -7.00 -26.65 -22.80
N SER A 159 -6.87 -25.54 -23.53
CA SER A 159 -6.00 -25.47 -24.72
C SER A 159 -4.53 -25.70 -24.36
N ALA A 160 -3.85 -26.62 -25.06
CA ALA A 160 -2.44 -26.96 -24.79
C ALA A 160 -1.51 -25.73 -24.82
N TRP A 161 -1.76 -24.81 -25.76
CA TRP A 161 -0.95 -23.59 -25.91
C TRP A 161 -0.93 -22.71 -24.66
N LEU A 162 -1.96 -22.75 -23.79
CA LEU A 162 -1.99 -21.96 -22.56
C LEU A 162 -0.87 -22.41 -21.61
N ARG A 163 -0.76 -23.73 -21.39
CA ARG A 163 0.27 -24.31 -20.52
C ARG A 163 1.66 -24.16 -21.14
N ASP A 164 1.77 -24.37 -22.45
CA ASP A 164 3.03 -24.19 -23.16
C ASP A 164 3.52 -22.73 -23.12
N ALA A 165 2.62 -21.77 -23.30
CA ALA A 165 2.94 -20.35 -23.22
C ALA A 165 3.36 -19.97 -21.81
N LEU A 166 2.62 -20.44 -20.78
CA LEU A 166 2.93 -20.18 -19.38
C LEU A 166 4.32 -20.74 -19.02
N ALA A 167 4.59 -22.00 -19.34
CA ALA A 167 5.90 -22.61 -19.10
C ALA A 167 7.04 -21.87 -19.82
N LYS A 168 6.81 -21.36 -21.04
CA LYS A 168 7.82 -20.58 -21.77
C LYS A 168 8.04 -19.21 -21.13
N THR A 169 6.98 -18.51 -20.72
CA THR A 169 7.12 -17.23 -20.01
C THR A 169 7.82 -17.40 -18.67
N ASP A 170 7.50 -18.47 -17.93
CA ASP A 170 8.16 -18.83 -16.66
C ASP A 170 9.65 -19.10 -16.90
N GLY A 171 9.99 -19.89 -17.92
CA GLY A 171 11.38 -20.14 -18.29
C GLY A 171 12.15 -18.85 -18.63
N LYS A 172 11.51 -17.87 -19.30
CA LYS A 172 12.15 -16.58 -19.62
C LYS A 172 12.34 -15.71 -18.39
N ILE A 173 11.33 -15.57 -17.54
CA ILE A 173 11.44 -14.72 -16.36
C ILE A 173 12.39 -15.33 -15.33
N ASN A 174 12.37 -16.66 -15.14
CA ASN A 174 13.30 -17.36 -14.27
C ASN A 174 14.73 -17.28 -14.80
N SER A 175 14.94 -17.39 -16.11
CA SER A 175 16.25 -17.18 -16.72
C SER A 175 16.76 -15.76 -16.53
N LEU A 176 15.90 -14.75 -16.53
CA LEU A 176 16.27 -13.36 -16.22
C LEU A 176 16.65 -13.21 -14.74
N ILE A 177 15.80 -13.71 -13.84
CA ILE A 177 15.97 -13.64 -12.38
C ILE A 177 17.22 -14.39 -11.90
N SER A 178 17.52 -15.52 -12.54
CA SER A 178 18.64 -16.39 -12.19
C SER A 178 19.95 -15.96 -12.85
N ARG A 179 19.99 -14.82 -13.56
CA ARG A 179 21.25 -14.27 -14.03
C ARG A 179 22.10 -13.97 -12.80
N GLU A 180 23.09 -14.82 -12.58
CA GLU A 180 24.18 -14.56 -11.65
C GLU A 180 24.91 -13.31 -12.15
N SER A 181 24.98 -12.30 -11.31
CA SER A 181 26.21 -11.55 -11.21
C SER A 181 27.17 -12.43 -10.44
N ALA A 182 28.02 -13.18 -11.16
CA ALA A 182 29.00 -14.10 -10.61
C ALA A 182 30.04 -13.44 -9.65
N ASP A 183 29.94 -12.13 -9.42
CA ASP A 183 30.85 -11.29 -8.65
C ASP A 183 30.15 -10.24 -7.74
N GLU A 184 28.81 -10.21 -7.64
CA GLU A 184 28.17 -9.15 -6.81
C GLU A 184 28.03 -9.57 -5.35
N ASP A 185 28.68 -8.77 -4.50
CA ASP A 185 28.39 -8.59 -3.09
C ASP A 185 26.86 -8.62 -2.87
N TYR A 186 26.37 -9.55 -2.03
CA TYR A 186 24.95 -9.63 -1.67
C TYR A 186 24.44 -8.28 -1.15
N ALA A 187 25.32 -7.47 -0.56
CA ALA A 187 25.02 -6.11 -0.15
C ALA A 187 24.57 -5.17 -1.28
N ALA A 188 24.92 -5.44 -2.54
CA ALA A 188 24.44 -4.72 -3.72
C ALA A 188 22.96 -5.00 -4.02
N ASN A 189 22.46 -6.19 -3.65
CA ASN A 189 21.04 -6.53 -3.77
C ASN A 189 20.15 -5.76 -2.77
N LEU A 190 20.76 -5.11 -1.77
CA LEU A 190 20.09 -4.31 -0.75
C LEU A 190 20.43 -2.82 -0.86
N GLU A 191 20.99 -2.37 -1.98
CA GLU A 191 21.33 -0.96 -2.21
C GLU A 191 20.11 -0.15 -2.67
N ASP A 192 19.75 0.89 -1.92
CA ASP A 192 18.74 1.91 -2.25
C ASP A 192 19.39 3.18 -2.87
N GLY A 193 20.26 2.94 -3.85
CA GLY A 193 21.14 3.96 -4.44
C GLY A 193 20.99 4.11 -5.96
N HIS A 194 20.21 3.25 -6.61
CA HIS A 194 20.12 3.26 -8.07
C HIS A 194 19.41 4.54 -8.56
N ALA A 195 19.78 5.02 -9.74
CA ALA A 195 19.15 6.21 -10.33
C ALA A 195 17.62 6.06 -10.49
N ALA A 196 17.12 4.83 -10.69
CA ALA A 196 15.69 4.54 -10.73
C ALA A 196 15.00 4.76 -9.37
N HIS A 197 15.67 4.44 -8.25
CA HIS A 197 15.17 4.64 -6.90
C HIS A 197 15.04 6.12 -6.55
N GLN A 198 16.06 6.91 -6.89
CA GLN A 198 16.02 8.36 -6.71
C GLN A 198 14.90 9.00 -7.53
N TYR A 199 14.77 8.58 -8.78
CA TYR A 199 13.71 9.09 -9.64
C TYR A 199 12.31 8.69 -9.14
N PHE A 200 12.14 7.47 -8.60
CA PHE A 200 10.92 7.06 -7.91
C PHE A 200 10.64 7.98 -6.72
N ARG A 201 11.63 8.23 -5.86
CA ARG A 201 11.44 9.09 -4.68
C ARG A 201 10.93 10.47 -5.06
N THR A 202 11.59 11.10 -6.04
CA THR A 202 11.19 12.42 -6.54
C THR A 202 9.77 12.39 -7.13
N ALA A 203 9.44 11.39 -7.96
CA ALA A 203 8.14 11.32 -8.61
C ALA A 203 6.96 11.09 -7.65
N PHE A 204 7.16 10.28 -6.61
CA PHE A 204 6.07 9.86 -5.72
C PHE A 204 5.99 10.68 -4.43
N PHE A 205 7.12 11.03 -3.82
CA PHE A 205 7.12 11.74 -2.54
C PHE A 205 7.28 13.25 -2.69
N ASP A 206 8.00 13.76 -3.70
CA ASP A 206 8.32 15.20 -3.84
C ASP A 206 7.34 15.97 -4.74
N ASN A 207 6.09 15.53 -4.85
CA ASN A 207 5.02 16.21 -5.61
C ASN A 207 5.29 16.37 -7.12
N HIS A 208 5.97 15.38 -7.74
CA HIS A 208 6.24 15.32 -9.17
C HIS A 208 5.41 14.23 -9.88
N GLU A 209 4.09 14.32 -9.72
CA GLU A 209 3.12 13.33 -10.18
C GLU A 209 3.16 13.10 -11.69
N GLU A 210 3.52 14.13 -12.47
CA GLU A 210 3.72 14.03 -13.91
C GLU A 210 4.80 13.01 -14.31
N ASN A 211 5.68 12.61 -13.39
CA ASN A 211 6.79 11.71 -13.64
C ASN A 211 6.55 10.27 -13.17
N ARG A 212 5.39 9.96 -12.58
CA ARG A 212 5.13 8.63 -11.95
C ARG A 212 5.27 7.47 -12.92
N TYR A 213 4.68 7.55 -14.11
CA TYR A 213 4.80 6.46 -15.10
C TYR A 213 6.23 6.32 -15.63
N SER A 214 6.92 7.43 -15.86
CA SER A 214 8.35 7.42 -16.23
C SER A 214 9.22 6.79 -15.13
N ALA A 215 8.87 6.98 -13.86
CA ALA A 215 9.54 6.33 -12.74
C ALA A 215 9.32 4.81 -12.76
N VAL A 216 8.09 4.36 -13.01
CA VAL A 216 7.76 2.94 -13.17
C VAL A 216 8.55 2.30 -14.32
N GLU A 217 8.64 2.97 -15.47
CA GLU A 217 9.45 2.49 -16.61
C GLU A 217 10.94 2.34 -16.26
N LYS A 218 11.49 3.29 -15.51
CA LYS A 218 12.87 3.23 -15.01
C LYS A 218 13.07 2.09 -14.03
N LEU A 219 12.12 1.84 -13.12
CA LEU A 219 12.17 0.70 -12.20
C LEU A 219 12.12 -0.64 -12.94
N PHE A 220 11.30 -0.77 -13.99
CA PHE A 220 11.30 -1.97 -14.83
C PHE A 220 12.62 -2.16 -15.59
N SER A 221 13.22 -1.07 -16.06
CA SER A 221 14.52 -1.09 -16.73
C SER A 221 15.63 -1.50 -15.75
N ASP A 222 15.56 -0.99 -14.53
CA ASP A 222 16.45 -1.38 -13.45
C ASP A 222 16.28 -2.86 -13.09
N PHE A 223 15.05 -3.35 -12.92
CA PHE A 223 14.78 -4.78 -12.67
C PHE A 223 15.33 -5.68 -13.77
N ALA A 224 15.23 -5.27 -15.04
CA ALA A 224 15.78 -6.06 -16.15
C ALA A 224 17.32 -6.19 -16.10
N SER A 225 17.99 -5.29 -15.37
CA SER A 225 19.44 -5.24 -15.22
C SER A 225 19.90 -5.82 -13.87
N HIS A 226 19.13 -5.58 -12.80
CA HIS A 226 19.40 -5.95 -11.41
C HIS A 226 18.19 -6.68 -10.79
N PRO A 227 17.80 -7.87 -11.29
CA PRO A 227 16.53 -8.51 -10.93
C PRO A 227 16.45 -8.98 -9.46
N LYS A 228 17.58 -9.06 -8.77
CA LYS A 228 17.68 -9.42 -7.35
C LYS A 228 17.70 -8.21 -6.40
N ASN A 229 17.77 -6.97 -6.91
CA ASN A 229 17.73 -5.79 -6.05
C ASN A 229 16.36 -5.69 -5.35
N LEU A 230 16.35 -5.83 -4.02
CA LEU A 230 15.14 -5.88 -3.22
C LEU A 230 14.38 -4.55 -3.26
N PHE A 231 15.08 -3.41 -3.20
CA PHE A 231 14.44 -2.09 -3.27
C PHE A 231 13.72 -1.86 -4.60
N THR A 232 14.28 -2.32 -5.74
CA THR A 232 13.59 -2.26 -7.03
C THR A 232 12.28 -3.06 -7.03
N ASN A 233 12.27 -4.25 -6.43
CA ASN A 233 11.06 -5.06 -6.31
C ASN A 233 10.04 -4.39 -5.36
N VAL A 234 10.50 -3.79 -4.26
CA VAL A 234 9.64 -3.03 -3.33
C VAL A 234 9.05 -1.81 -4.01
N TYR A 235 9.83 -1.00 -4.73
CA TYR A 235 9.31 0.17 -5.43
C TYR A 235 8.40 -0.19 -6.61
N LEU A 236 8.62 -1.31 -7.31
CA LEU A 236 7.65 -1.83 -8.29
C LEU A 236 6.34 -2.26 -7.62
N THR A 237 6.40 -2.81 -6.40
CA THR A 237 5.23 -3.11 -5.59
C THR A 237 4.48 -1.83 -5.22
N THR A 238 5.17 -0.89 -4.57
CA THR A 238 4.60 0.37 -4.08
C THR A 238 4.06 1.21 -5.21
N SER A 239 4.79 1.35 -6.32
CA SER A 239 4.31 2.12 -7.48
C SER A 239 3.04 1.52 -8.08
N GLY A 240 2.91 0.19 -8.16
CA GLY A 240 1.69 -0.46 -8.61
C GLY A 240 0.52 -0.19 -7.67
N VAL A 241 0.69 -0.26 -6.35
CA VAL A 241 -0.39 0.08 -5.41
C VAL A 241 -0.73 1.56 -5.45
N TRP A 242 0.26 2.44 -5.56
CA TRP A 242 0.05 3.89 -5.56
C TRP A 242 -0.67 4.33 -6.84
N VAL A 243 -0.13 3.97 -8.01
CA VAL A 243 -0.72 4.34 -9.30
C VAL A 243 -2.06 3.65 -9.52
N GLY A 244 -2.19 2.37 -9.13
CA GLY A 244 -3.47 1.66 -9.20
C GLY A 244 -4.49 2.22 -8.21
N GLY A 245 -4.04 2.58 -7.01
CA GLY A 245 -4.88 3.10 -5.93
C GLY A 245 -5.53 4.45 -6.25
N GLU A 246 -4.81 5.29 -7.00
CA GLU A 246 -5.25 6.63 -7.38
C GLU A 246 -5.67 6.73 -8.85
N ALA A 247 -5.92 5.58 -9.49
CA ALA A 247 -6.48 5.55 -10.83
C ALA A 247 -7.87 6.23 -10.83
N ILE A 248 -8.22 6.90 -11.93
CA ILE A 248 -9.56 7.49 -12.06
C ILE A 248 -10.62 6.38 -12.13
N TYR A 249 -11.85 6.70 -11.73
CA TYR A 249 -12.96 5.74 -11.57
C TYR A 249 -13.11 4.73 -12.73
N GLU A 250 -13.00 5.18 -13.99
CA GLU A 250 -13.14 4.30 -15.18
C GLU A 250 -11.81 3.93 -15.86
N ASP A 251 -10.66 4.00 -15.17
CA ASP A 251 -9.38 3.59 -15.74
C ASP A 251 -9.20 2.07 -15.64
N PRO A 252 -9.29 1.33 -16.76
CA PRO A 252 -9.18 -0.14 -16.72
C PRO A 252 -7.76 -0.61 -16.41
N THR A 253 -6.75 0.26 -16.46
CA THR A 253 -5.36 -0.10 -16.16
C THR A 253 -5.09 -0.31 -14.68
N VAL A 254 -6.05 0.01 -13.79
CA VAL A 254 -6.04 -0.37 -12.38
C VAL A 254 -5.69 -1.86 -12.21
N LEU A 255 -6.25 -2.74 -13.05
CA LEU A 255 -5.93 -4.17 -13.04
C LEU A 255 -4.44 -4.45 -13.29
N TYR A 256 -3.83 -3.79 -14.27
CA TYR A 256 -2.41 -4.01 -14.57
C TYR A 256 -1.54 -3.56 -13.41
N ASN A 257 -1.87 -2.45 -12.77
CA ASN A 257 -1.14 -1.93 -11.61
C ASN A 257 -1.19 -2.93 -10.44
N PHE A 258 -2.36 -3.50 -10.13
CA PHE A 258 -2.50 -4.52 -9.09
C PHE A 258 -1.86 -5.86 -9.46
N VAL A 259 -1.87 -6.26 -10.73
CA VAL A 259 -1.14 -7.45 -11.22
C VAL A 259 0.37 -7.29 -11.00
N ILE A 260 0.93 -6.14 -11.36
CA ILE A 260 2.34 -5.82 -11.16
C ILE A 260 2.67 -5.75 -9.67
N ALA A 261 1.89 -4.99 -8.89
CA ALA A 261 2.09 -4.86 -7.45
C ALA A 261 2.10 -6.24 -6.78
N SER A 262 1.12 -7.07 -7.11
CA SER A 262 0.97 -8.39 -6.52
C SER A 262 2.14 -9.32 -6.85
N TYR A 263 2.58 -9.38 -8.11
CA TYR A 263 3.74 -10.17 -8.52
C TYR A 263 5.02 -9.77 -7.77
N PHE A 264 5.34 -8.46 -7.79
CA PHE A 264 6.56 -7.96 -7.17
C PHE A 264 6.51 -7.99 -5.64
N SER A 265 5.32 -7.94 -5.04
CA SER A 265 5.18 -8.00 -3.58
C SER A 265 5.58 -9.38 -3.05
N VAL A 266 5.08 -10.45 -3.68
CA VAL A 266 5.43 -11.84 -3.31
C VAL A 266 6.93 -12.06 -3.50
N ARG A 267 7.50 -11.53 -4.58
CA ARG A 267 8.94 -11.59 -4.83
C ARG A 267 9.77 -10.81 -3.80
N SER A 268 9.36 -9.58 -3.47
CA SER A 268 10.03 -8.75 -2.47
C SER A 268 10.09 -9.44 -1.12
N ARG A 269 8.99 -10.10 -0.73
CA ARG A 269 8.94 -10.89 0.49
C ARG A 269 9.94 -12.06 0.47
N VAL A 270 10.00 -12.83 -0.62
CA VAL A 270 10.96 -13.96 -0.74
C VAL A 270 12.39 -13.45 -0.59
N LEU A 271 12.74 -12.37 -1.31
CA LEU A 271 14.06 -11.75 -1.22
C LEU A 271 14.35 -11.18 0.18
N ALA A 272 13.36 -10.63 0.88
CA ALA A 272 13.51 -10.12 2.23
C ALA A 272 13.72 -11.25 3.26
N GLU A 273 13.04 -12.38 3.10
CA GLU A 273 13.23 -13.58 3.92
C GLU A 273 14.63 -14.18 3.70
N GLU A 274 15.08 -14.28 2.45
CA GLU A 274 16.45 -14.68 2.09
C GLU A 274 17.49 -13.73 2.70
N ALA A 275 17.26 -12.41 2.65
CA ALA A 275 18.14 -11.41 3.26
C ALA A 275 18.25 -11.56 4.77
N GLU A 276 17.14 -11.85 5.44
CA GLU A 276 17.14 -12.08 6.89
C GLU A 276 17.90 -13.36 7.26
N VAL A 277 17.78 -14.42 6.45
CA VAL A 277 18.54 -15.67 6.66
C VAL A 277 20.04 -15.44 6.48
N LEU A 278 20.46 -14.85 5.36
CA LEU A 278 21.88 -14.59 5.07
C LEU A 278 22.53 -13.66 6.11
N TRP A 279 21.82 -12.61 6.52
CA TRP A 279 22.27 -11.73 7.61
C TRP A 279 22.46 -12.47 8.94
N ARG A 280 21.62 -13.46 9.26
CA ARG A 280 21.80 -14.25 10.48
C ARG A 280 22.96 -15.22 10.42
N GLU A 281 23.18 -15.82 9.26
CA GLU A 281 24.26 -16.77 9.05
C GLU A 281 25.63 -16.07 9.09
N ASP A 282 25.74 -14.89 8.49
CA ASP A 282 26.96 -14.09 8.45
C ASP A 282 26.66 -12.58 8.49
N PRO A 283 26.45 -12.00 9.69
CA PRO A 283 26.12 -10.58 9.85
C PRO A 283 27.31 -9.64 9.57
N GLU A 284 28.54 -10.15 9.48
CA GLU A 284 29.72 -9.34 9.17
C GLU A 284 29.80 -9.03 7.67
N HIS A 285 29.34 -9.95 6.82
CA HIS A 285 29.40 -9.81 5.36
C HIS A 285 28.04 -9.52 4.70
N ASN A 286 26.92 -9.80 5.37
CA ASN A 286 25.59 -9.54 4.81
C ASN A 286 24.92 -8.33 5.47
N LYS A 287 24.33 -7.46 4.65
CA LYS A 287 23.52 -6.33 5.16
C LYS A 287 22.17 -6.83 5.66
N ARG A 288 21.73 -6.27 6.79
CA ARG A 288 20.39 -6.49 7.31
C ARG A 288 19.37 -5.71 6.49
N PHE A 289 18.34 -6.37 5.96
CA PHE A 289 17.18 -5.67 5.39
C PHE A 289 16.21 -5.24 6.50
N ARG A 290 16.17 -3.94 6.80
CA ARG A 290 15.48 -3.39 7.98
C ARG A 290 13.97 -3.22 7.80
N LEU A 291 13.49 -3.20 6.56
CA LEU A 291 12.08 -3.01 6.22
C LEU A 291 11.32 -4.34 6.09
N ALA A 292 11.88 -5.46 6.54
CA ALA A 292 11.27 -6.79 6.44
C ALA A 292 9.84 -6.84 7.02
N THR A 293 9.64 -6.21 8.18
CA THR A 293 8.34 -6.12 8.86
C THR A 293 7.31 -5.27 8.12
N PHE A 294 7.74 -4.36 7.23
CA PHE A 294 6.88 -3.53 6.37
C PHE A 294 6.49 -4.26 5.10
N VAL A 295 7.48 -4.78 4.36
CA VAL A 295 7.31 -5.41 3.04
C VAL A 295 6.37 -6.62 3.08
N GLY A 296 6.35 -7.33 4.22
CA GLY A 296 5.51 -8.50 4.40
C GLY A 296 4.00 -8.28 4.21
N GLY A 297 3.40 -7.34 4.93
CA GLY A 297 1.95 -7.11 4.87
C GLY A 297 1.50 -6.38 3.60
N TRP A 298 2.38 -5.59 2.96
CA TRP A 298 2.13 -5.00 1.63
C TRP A 298 1.88 -6.03 0.53
N THR A 299 2.25 -7.29 0.76
CA THR A 299 1.91 -8.36 -0.18
C THR A 299 0.42 -8.69 -0.23
N VAL A 300 -0.36 -8.33 0.80
CA VAL A 300 -1.77 -8.72 0.91
C VAL A 300 -2.71 -7.83 0.10
N PRO A 301 -2.68 -6.48 0.19
CA PRO A 301 -3.68 -5.61 -0.45
C PRO A 301 -3.89 -5.91 -1.94
N ALA A 302 -2.81 -6.05 -2.71
CA ALA A 302 -2.92 -6.29 -4.14
C ALA A 302 -3.48 -7.67 -4.49
N ARG A 303 -3.05 -8.72 -3.77
CA ARG A 303 -3.60 -10.07 -3.93
C ARG A 303 -5.08 -10.11 -3.56
N ARG A 304 -5.47 -9.36 -2.51
CA ARG A 304 -6.84 -9.29 -2.03
C ARG A 304 -7.75 -8.56 -3.02
N TRP A 305 -7.28 -7.47 -3.59
CA TRP A 305 -7.98 -6.75 -4.66
C TRP A 305 -8.24 -7.68 -5.87
N LEU A 306 -7.22 -8.43 -6.31
CA LEU A 306 -7.37 -9.41 -7.39
C LEU A 306 -8.35 -10.52 -7.02
N ALA A 307 -8.27 -11.08 -5.80
CA ALA A 307 -9.20 -12.11 -5.32
C ALA A 307 -10.65 -11.62 -5.30
N LYS A 308 -10.89 -10.38 -4.88
CA LYS A 308 -12.21 -9.72 -4.94
C LYS A 308 -12.70 -9.55 -6.37
N LEU A 309 -11.85 -9.08 -7.28
CA LEU A 309 -12.19 -9.00 -8.70
C LEU A 309 -12.56 -10.37 -9.30
N HIS A 310 -11.94 -11.45 -8.82
CA HIS A 310 -12.22 -12.81 -9.29
C HIS A 310 -13.44 -13.46 -8.62
N GLY A 311 -13.99 -12.86 -7.57
CA GLY A 311 -15.02 -13.47 -6.74
C GLY A 311 -14.53 -14.69 -5.92
N ASP A 312 -13.23 -14.79 -5.62
CA ASP A 312 -12.65 -15.91 -4.86
C ASP A 312 -12.71 -15.66 -3.34
N ALA A 313 -13.87 -15.96 -2.75
CA ALA A 313 -14.10 -15.79 -1.30
C ALA A 313 -13.12 -16.58 -0.41
N ALA A 314 -12.62 -17.73 -0.87
CA ALA A 314 -11.66 -18.52 -0.12
C ALA A 314 -10.28 -17.86 -0.09
N ALA A 315 -9.86 -17.26 -1.21
CA ALA A 315 -8.64 -16.47 -1.30
C ALA A 315 -8.73 -15.23 -0.41
N ILE A 316 -9.85 -14.49 -0.44
CA ILE A 316 -10.08 -13.30 0.39
C ILE A 316 -9.91 -13.66 1.87
N LYS A 317 -10.64 -14.67 2.37
CA LYS A 317 -10.54 -15.11 3.76
C LYS A 317 -9.13 -15.53 4.17
N SER A 318 -8.41 -16.20 3.27
CA SER A 318 -7.04 -16.64 3.53
C SER A 318 -6.07 -15.47 3.61
N LEU A 319 -6.28 -14.45 2.77
CA LEU A 319 -5.52 -13.21 2.75
C LEU A 319 -5.81 -12.34 3.98
N ASP A 320 -7.05 -12.26 4.44
CA ASP A 320 -7.40 -11.55 5.69
C ASP A 320 -6.69 -12.18 6.89
N ALA A 321 -6.70 -13.52 6.98
CA ALA A 321 -5.96 -14.25 8.00
C ALA A 321 -4.43 -14.09 7.88
N GLU A 322 -3.90 -13.92 6.66
CA GLU A 322 -2.49 -13.62 6.43
C GLU A 322 -2.16 -12.19 6.90
N HIS A 323 -2.99 -11.20 6.57
CA HIS A 323 -2.77 -9.81 6.97
C HIS A 323 -2.81 -9.61 8.47
N ASN A 324 -3.73 -10.29 9.17
CA ASN A 324 -3.81 -10.27 10.63
C ASN A 324 -2.54 -10.79 11.32
N LYS A 325 -1.83 -11.74 10.69
CA LYS A 325 -0.51 -12.17 11.21
C LYS A 325 0.54 -11.09 11.02
N TRP A 326 0.48 -10.33 9.93
CA TRP A 326 1.34 -9.17 9.72
C TRP A 326 1.02 -8.04 10.70
N LEU A 327 -0.26 -7.78 10.98
CA LEU A 327 -0.70 -6.86 12.04
C LEU A 327 -0.12 -7.23 13.41
N ALA A 328 -0.08 -8.52 13.75
CA ALA A 328 0.53 -8.96 15.00
C ALA A 328 2.06 -8.77 15.04
N ILE A 329 2.74 -8.74 13.89
CA ILE A 329 4.20 -8.55 13.80
C ILE A 329 4.57 -7.07 13.88
N ASN A 330 3.84 -6.21 13.18
CA ASN A 330 4.07 -4.77 13.17
C ASN A 330 2.71 -4.03 13.18
N PRO A 331 2.09 -3.89 14.37
CA PRO A 331 0.76 -3.28 14.48
C PRO A 331 0.76 -1.80 14.14
N GLU A 332 1.88 -1.11 14.35
CA GLU A 332 2.04 0.31 14.04
C GLU A 332 1.87 0.56 12.55
N PHE A 333 2.45 -0.32 11.72
CA PHE A 333 2.40 -0.16 10.28
C PHE A 333 1.16 -0.78 9.63
N HIS A 334 0.79 -2.01 10.00
CA HIS A 334 -0.27 -2.75 9.30
C HIS A 334 -1.70 -2.44 9.76
N SER A 335 -1.87 -1.65 10.83
CA SER A 335 -3.17 -1.17 11.31
C SER A 335 -3.95 -0.42 10.25
N GLY A 336 -3.31 0.54 9.57
CA GLY A 336 -3.91 1.32 8.49
C GLY A 336 -4.38 0.42 7.33
N PRO A 337 -3.48 -0.34 6.68
CA PRO A 337 -3.86 -1.25 5.60
C PRO A 337 -4.92 -2.29 5.98
N VAL A 338 -4.87 -2.91 7.16
CA VAL A 338 -5.91 -3.86 7.60
C VAL A 338 -7.24 -3.16 7.78
N GLY A 339 -7.25 -2.02 8.49
CA GLY A 339 -8.46 -1.26 8.74
C GLY A 339 -9.15 -0.84 7.45
N LEU A 340 -8.42 -0.18 6.55
CA LEU A 340 -8.97 0.36 5.31
C LEU A 340 -9.51 -0.72 4.37
N LEU A 341 -8.86 -1.89 4.29
CA LEU A 341 -9.35 -3.00 3.46
C LEU A 341 -10.70 -3.56 3.93
N MET A 342 -11.07 -3.33 5.19
CA MET A 342 -12.31 -3.83 5.81
C MET A 342 -13.35 -2.72 6.05
N PHE A 343 -13.03 -1.46 5.75
CA PHE A 343 -13.90 -0.30 6.02
C PHE A 343 -15.28 -0.41 5.34
N GLU A 344 -15.31 -0.82 4.07
CA GLU A 344 -16.54 -0.93 3.28
C GLU A 344 -17.31 -2.23 3.57
N GLU A 345 -16.74 -3.16 4.33
CA GLU A 345 -17.29 -4.50 4.53
C GLU A 345 -18.11 -4.58 5.81
N LYS A 346 -19.45 -4.65 5.69
CA LYS A 346 -20.35 -4.69 6.86
C LYS A 346 -19.98 -5.81 7.85
N GLU A 347 -19.56 -6.98 7.35
CA GLU A 347 -19.20 -8.12 8.20
C GLU A 347 -17.85 -7.96 8.92
N ASN A 348 -16.91 -7.23 8.32
CA ASN A 348 -15.54 -7.09 8.81
C ASN A 348 -15.24 -5.69 9.38
N PHE A 349 -16.19 -4.75 9.30
CA PHE A 349 -16.02 -3.36 9.71
C PHE A 349 -15.50 -3.24 11.15
N ALA A 350 -16.06 -4.01 12.10
CA ALA A 350 -15.64 -3.96 13.49
C ALA A 350 -14.18 -4.42 13.69
N GLU A 351 -13.72 -5.41 12.92
CA GLU A 351 -12.33 -5.86 12.92
C GLU A 351 -11.41 -4.79 12.33
N GLY A 352 -11.82 -4.21 11.19
CA GLY A 352 -11.11 -3.12 10.55
C GLY A 352 -10.98 -1.90 11.46
N PHE A 353 -12.06 -1.50 12.13
CA PHE A 353 -12.07 -0.38 13.06
C PHE A 353 -11.16 -0.65 14.26
N ALA A 354 -11.20 -1.86 14.84
CA ALA A 354 -10.32 -2.23 15.93
C ALA A 354 -8.84 -2.23 15.54
N ALA A 355 -8.50 -2.67 14.31
CA ALA A 355 -7.14 -2.60 13.79
C ALA A 355 -6.69 -1.15 13.61
N TYR A 356 -7.56 -0.27 13.10
CA TYR A 356 -7.25 1.14 12.90
C TYR A 356 -7.05 1.88 14.24
N GLU A 357 -7.90 1.63 15.23
CA GLU A 357 -7.76 2.15 16.60
C GLU A 357 -6.47 1.68 17.28
N LEU A 358 -6.02 0.46 17.00
CA LEU A 358 -4.72 -0.01 17.48
C LEU A 358 -3.58 0.85 16.93
N GLY A 359 -3.62 1.17 15.63
CA GLY A 359 -2.66 2.07 14.98
C GLY A 359 -2.63 3.46 15.61
N ARG A 360 -3.81 4.03 15.87
CA ARG A 360 -3.95 5.32 16.56
C ARG A 360 -3.23 5.34 17.89
N LYS A 361 -3.42 4.31 18.72
CA LYS A 361 -2.72 4.21 20.00
C LYS A 361 -1.20 4.35 19.83
N TYR A 362 -0.63 3.73 18.80
CA TYR A 362 0.81 3.84 18.51
C TYR A 362 1.20 5.21 17.94
N CYS A 363 0.36 5.80 17.09
CA CYS A 363 0.62 7.13 16.53
C CYS A 363 0.59 8.25 17.60
N PHE A 364 -0.17 8.07 18.68
CA PHE A 364 -0.36 9.07 19.74
C PHE A 364 0.38 8.76 21.05
N ASP A 365 1.09 7.64 21.17
CA ASP A 365 1.93 7.35 22.33
C ASP A 365 3.24 8.17 22.27
N ILE A 366 3.18 9.39 22.83
CA ILE A 366 4.27 10.40 22.89
C ILE A 366 5.58 9.84 23.47
N VAL A 367 5.53 8.73 24.22
CA VAL A 367 6.72 8.12 24.83
C VAL A 367 7.61 7.43 23.79
N SER A 368 7.07 7.10 22.62
CA SER A 368 7.82 6.59 21.49
C SER A 368 8.02 7.70 20.46
N ASN A 369 9.27 8.01 20.09
CA ASN A 369 9.59 8.74 18.86
C ASN A 369 9.15 7.88 17.63
N ASN A 370 7.85 7.59 17.51
CA ASN A 370 7.36 6.64 16.54
C ASN A 370 7.41 7.24 15.14
N LEU A 371 8.45 6.86 14.39
CA LEU A 371 8.66 7.28 13.00
C LEU A 371 7.51 6.87 12.07
N THR A 372 6.69 5.90 12.48
CA THR A 372 5.60 5.35 11.68
C THR A 372 4.50 6.39 11.47
N CYS A 373 4.22 7.28 12.43
CA CYS A 373 3.17 8.29 12.34
C CYS A 373 3.70 9.69 12.66
N THR A 374 4.25 10.36 11.64
CA THR A 374 4.71 11.75 11.78
C THR A 374 4.40 12.52 10.51
N ASN A 375 4.34 13.85 10.58
CA ASN A 375 4.20 14.69 9.38
C ASN A 375 5.52 14.87 8.62
N TRP A 376 6.53 14.01 8.84
CA TRP A 376 7.83 14.11 8.20
C TRP A 376 7.79 13.66 6.74
N PRO A 377 8.69 14.19 5.89
CA PRO A 377 8.83 13.71 4.53
C PRO A 377 9.26 12.25 4.60
N TYR A 378 8.59 11.39 3.83
CA TYR A 378 8.85 9.94 3.76
C TYR A 378 8.47 9.12 5.01
N ALA A 379 7.72 9.69 5.96
CA ALA A 379 7.12 8.92 7.03
C ALA A 379 6.16 7.84 6.47
N SER A 380 5.99 6.76 7.22
CA SER A 380 5.09 5.68 6.83
C SER A 380 3.63 6.13 6.82
N HIS A 381 3.24 7.02 7.73
CA HIS A 381 1.92 7.64 7.74
C HIS A 381 2.05 9.11 8.13
N ASN A 382 1.47 9.99 7.30
CA ASN A 382 1.15 11.34 7.70
C ASN A 382 0.08 11.28 8.80
N ILE A 383 0.35 11.87 9.96
CA ILE A 383 -0.55 11.74 11.12
C ILE A 383 -1.92 12.38 10.85
N LEU A 384 -1.98 13.48 10.09
CA LEU A 384 -3.26 14.13 9.75
C LEU A 384 -4.11 13.24 8.84
N ALA A 385 -3.48 12.57 7.88
CA ALA A 385 -4.15 11.61 7.00
C ALA A 385 -4.69 10.41 7.78
N PHE A 386 -3.88 9.87 8.70
CA PHE A 386 -4.31 8.77 9.55
C PHE A 386 -5.51 9.16 10.43
N ILE A 387 -5.46 10.33 11.07
CA ILE A 387 -6.55 10.90 11.87
C ILE A 387 -7.82 11.10 11.04
N LEU A 388 -7.70 11.66 9.82
CA LEU A 388 -8.89 11.90 9.01
C LEU A 388 -9.54 10.59 8.54
N GLY A 389 -8.75 9.57 8.22
CA GLY A 389 -9.28 8.22 7.95
C GLY A 389 -10.01 7.62 9.16
N GLU A 390 -9.55 7.92 10.38
CA GLU A 390 -10.17 7.50 11.64
C GLU A 390 -11.54 8.15 11.86
N VAL A 391 -11.65 9.46 11.58
CA VAL A 391 -12.92 10.19 11.68
C VAL A 391 -14.03 9.47 10.91
N ASP A 392 -13.73 9.00 9.69
CA ASP A 392 -14.69 8.28 8.87
C ASP A 392 -15.09 6.92 9.49
N PHE A 393 -14.20 6.23 10.22
CA PHE A 393 -14.57 5.05 11.01
C PHE A 393 -15.53 5.39 12.15
N TYR A 394 -15.26 6.45 12.91
CA TYR A 394 -16.16 6.87 14.00
C TYR A 394 -17.53 7.27 13.47
N LEU A 395 -17.58 8.01 12.36
CA LEU A 395 -18.85 8.38 11.72
C LEU A 395 -19.64 7.14 11.27
N LYS A 396 -18.98 6.19 10.59
CA LYS A 396 -19.61 4.94 10.17
C LYS A 396 -20.05 4.05 11.34
N ALA A 397 -19.37 4.14 12.49
CA ALA A 397 -19.75 3.47 13.72
C ALA A 397 -20.87 4.18 14.51
N GLY A 398 -21.35 5.35 14.06
CA GLY A 398 -22.35 6.16 14.77
C GLY A 398 -21.82 6.94 15.98
N LEU A 399 -20.49 7.06 16.09
CA LEU A 399 -19.78 7.74 17.18
C LEU A 399 -19.45 9.20 16.79
N VAL A 400 -20.50 9.99 16.58
CA VAL A 400 -20.40 11.34 16.01
C VAL A 400 -19.66 12.31 16.94
N ASP A 401 -19.85 12.19 18.26
CA ASP A 401 -19.21 13.07 19.23
C ASP A 401 -17.68 12.84 19.29
N GLU A 402 -17.25 11.58 19.18
CA GLU A 402 -15.85 11.20 19.09
C GLU A 402 -15.22 11.71 17.79
N ALA A 403 -15.89 11.52 16.65
CA ALA A 403 -15.45 12.08 15.36
C ALA A 403 -15.29 13.60 15.43
N ARG A 404 -16.26 14.31 16.04
CA ARG A 404 -16.20 15.76 16.25
C ARG A 404 -15.01 16.17 17.11
N ASN A 405 -14.77 15.44 18.21
CA ASN A 405 -13.67 15.73 19.11
C ASN A 405 -12.32 15.54 18.42
N ILE A 406 -12.16 14.47 17.62
CA ILE A 406 -10.93 14.19 16.87
C ILE A 406 -10.64 15.28 15.83
N LEU A 407 -11.65 15.80 15.14
CA LEU A 407 -11.46 16.89 14.18
C LEU A 407 -10.94 18.19 14.83
N THR A 408 -11.05 18.35 16.14
CA THR A 408 -10.43 19.50 16.84
C THR A 408 -8.91 19.45 16.87
N VAL A 409 -8.29 18.29 16.55
CA VAL A 409 -6.83 18.10 16.56
C VAL A 409 -6.09 19.10 15.67
N ARG A 410 -6.69 19.59 14.59
CA ARG A 410 -6.06 20.63 13.75
C ARG A 410 -5.79 21.96 14.49
N HIS A 411 -6.41 22.17 15.66
CA HIS A 411 -6.20 23.35 16.50
C HIS A 411 -5.10 23.14 17.55
N ILE A 412 -4.52 21.94 17.65
CA ILE A 412 -3.42 21.65 18.57
C ILE A 412 -2.14 22.33 18.07
N PRO A 413 -1.37 22.99 18.96
CA PRO A 413 -0.15 23.70 18.60
C PRO A 413 0.91 22.88 17.83
N ILE A 414 1.70 23.62 17.04
CA ILE A 414 2.67 23.09 16.07
C ILE A 414 3.80 22.27 16.68
N ASP A 415 4.13 22.54 17.92
CA ASP A 415 5.16 21.88 18.71
C ASP A 415 4.69 20.55 19.33
N ILE A 416 3.38 20.26 19.33
CA ILE A 416 2.80 19.07 19.97
C ILE A 416 2.37 18.02 18.94
N LEU A 417 1.68 18.42 17.86
CA LEU A 417 1.25 17.50 16.77
C LEU A 417 1.78 17.91 15.39
N GLY A 418 2.75 18.83 15.36
CA GLY A 418 3.41 19.23 14.13
C GLY A 418 2.68 20.32 13.34
N GLY A 419 1.51 20.84 13.76
CA GLY A 419 0.87 22.08 13.25
C GLY A 419 1.01 22.35 11.76
N ASP A 420 0.88 21.30 10.97
CA ASP A 420 1.13 21.31 9.53
C ASP A 420 -0.19 21.43 8.76
N PHE A 421 -1.32 21.67 9.43
CA PHE A 421 -2.62 21.75 8.78
C PHE A 421 -2.65 22.84 7.69
N GLN A 422 -2.04 24.01 7.94
CA GLN A 422 -1.91 25.05 6.90
C GLN A 422 -0.94 24.71 5.76
N TYR A 423 -0.21 23.61 5.86
CA TYR A 423 0.67 23.05 4.84
C TYR A 423 0.16 21.72 4.30
N TRP A 424 -1.00 21.24 4.77
CA TRP A 424 -1.57 19.96 4.37
C TRP A 424 -2.43 20.13 3.12
N ASP A 425 -1.77 20.41 2.00
CA ASP A 425 -2.40 20.88 0.77
C ASP A 425 -3.43 19.90 0.20
N LEU A 426 -3.17 18.59 0.26
CA LEU A 426 -4.09 17.59 -0.30
C LEU A 426 -5.26 17.24 0.64
N GLY A 427 -5.07 17.30 1.97
CA GLY A 427 -6.07 16.82 2.92
C GLY A 427 -6.95 17.91 3.56
N ARG A 428 -6.59 19.18 3.43
CA ARG A 428 -7.31 20.28 4.11
C ARG A 428 -8.76 20.43 3.69
N GLU A 429 -9.03 20.34 2.40
CA GLU A 429 -10.41 20.43 1.87
C GLU A 429 -11.26 19.28 2.41
N ALA A 430 -10.72 18.06 2.39
CA ALA A 430 -11.40 16.88 2.90
C ALA A 430 -11.69 16.99 4.40
N TRP A 431 -10.75 17.53 5.17
CA TRP A 431 -10.96 17.80 6.60
C TRP A 431 -12.09 18.79 6.84
N ILE A 432 -12.08 19.92 6.15
CA ILE A 432 -13.14 20.95 6.26
C ILE A 432 -14.49 20.36 5.84
N HIS A 433 -14.52 19.53 4.78
CA HIS A 433 -15.72 18.84 4.35
C HIS A 433 -16.32 17.97 5.47
N ARG A 434 -15.50 17.16 6.18
CA ARG A 434 -15.98 16.37 7.33
C ARG A 434 -16.46 17.25 8.48
N GLU A 435 -15.75 18.35 8.77
CA GLU A 435 -16.16 19.28 9.83
C GLU A 435 -17.52 19.94 9.54
N ASP A 436 -17.73 20.39 8.31
CA ASP A 436 -18.93 21.12 7.91
C ASP A 436 -20.15 20.20 7.72
N ASN A 437 -19.93 18.91 7.41
CA ASN A 437 -20.99 17.96 7.05
C ASN A 437 -21.10 16.74 7.98
N LEU A 438 -20.49 16.80 9.18
CA LEU A 438 -20.36 15.68 10.12
C LEU A 438 -21.65 14.89 10.34
N GLU A 439 -22.74 15.56 10.70
CA GLU A 439 -24.04 14.92 10.98
C GLU A 439 -24.62 14.27 9.72
N ARG A 440 -24.51 14.96 8.58
CA ARG A 440 -25.03 14.45 7.30
C ARG A 440 -24.29 13.20 6.85
N ILE A 441 -22.97 13.16 7.02
CA ILE A 441 -22.14 11.98 6.73
C ILE A 441 -22.55 10.80 7.63
N ALA A 442 -22.77 11.05 8.92
CA ALA A 442 -23.22 10.01 9.85
C ALA A 442 -24.63 9.48 9.50
N GLU A 443 -25.55 10.36 9.08
CA GLU A 443 -26.88 9.97 8.61
C GLU A 443 -26.82 9.08 7.37
N LEU A 444 -25.91 9.38 6.42
CA LEU A 444 -25.70 8.55 5.23
C LEU A 444 -25.21 7.15 5.62
N TYR A 445 -24.17 7.02 6.45
CA TYR A 445 -23.74 5.68 6.92
C TYR A 445 -24.82 4.90 7.70
N ALA A 446 -25.75 5.60 8.34
CA ALA A 446 -26.80 4.98 9.15
C ALA A 446 -28.05 4.57 8.34
N ASN A 447 -28.15 4.93 7.06
CA ASN A 447 -29.36 4.74 6.26
C ASN A 447 -29.54 3.29 5.72
N ASP A 448 -28.60 2.38 6.00
CA ASP A 448 -28.55 1.00 5.51
C ASP A 448 -28.44 0.87 3.98
N ASP A 449 -28.10 1.93 3.25
CA ASP A 449 -27.85 1.94 1.81
C ASP A 449 -26.36 2.20 1.48
N PRO A 450 -25.57 1.13 1.22
CA PRO A 450 -24.15 1.28 0.92
C PRO A 450 -23.83 2.06 -0.36
N SER A 451 -24.79 2.34 -1.25
CA SER A 451 -24.52 3.20 -2.41
C SER A 451 -24.47 4.69 -2.06
N ASP A 452 -24.99 5.06 -0.89
CA ASP A 452 -24.98 6.42 -0.37
C ASP A 452 -23.82 6.67 0.61
N ASP A 453 -23.07 5.63 0.98
CA ASP A 453 -21.94 5.70 1.90
C ASP A 453 -20.85 6.64 1.35
N PRO A 454 -20.46 7.70 2.07
CA PRO A 454 -19.34 8.54 1.65
C PRO A 454 -18.04 7.75 1.57
N THR A 455 -17.18 8.07 0.60
CA THR A 455 -15.87 7.41 0.49
C THR A 455 -14.96 7.83 1.66
N ASN A 456 -14.33 6.85 2.33
CA ASN A 456 -13.28 7.12 3.32
C ASN A 456 -12.15 7.97 2.71
N PHE A 457 -11.58 8.90 3.47
CA PHE A 457 -10.52 9.81 3.02
C PHE A 457 -9.31 9.10 2.41
N LEU A 458 -8.98 7.90 2.92
CA LEU A 458 -7.86 7.09 2.46
C LEU A 458 -8.25 6.03 1.42
N LEU A 459 -9.50 6.03 0.96
CA LEU A 459 -9.98 5.16 -0.10
C LEU A 459 -10.27 5.95 -1.38
N ASN A 460 -10.23 5.25 -2.49
CA ASN A 460 -10.63 5.74 -3.80
C ASN A 460 -11.46 4.66 -4.48
N GLU A 461 -12.61 5.05 -4.99
CA GLU A 461 -13.55 4.14 -5.65
C GLU A 461 -13.19 3.91 -7.12
N HIS A 462 -13.53 2.71 -7.58
CA HIS A 462 -13.33 2.29 -8.97
C HIS A 462 -14.62 1.71 -9.52
N LYS A 463 -14.81 1.84 -10.82
CA LYS A 463 -15.89 1.19 -11.53
C LYS A 463 -15.80 -0.35 -11.42
N TRP A 464 -14.58 -0.88 -11.35
CA TRP A 464 -14.32 -2.32 -11.29
C TRP A 464 -13.44 -2.68 -10.10
N GLY A 465 -13.85 -3.72 -9.37
CA GLY A 465 -13.16 -4.15 -8.15
C GLY A 465 -13.56 -3.33 -6.92
N PRO A 466 -12.98 -3.64 -5.74
CA PRO A 466 -13.21 -2.86 -4.54
C PRO A 466 -12.47 -1.52 -4.57
N SER A 467 -12.85 -0.61 -3.69
CA SER A 467 -12.08 0.61 -3.43
C SER A 467 -10.67 0.28 -2.97
N THR A 468 -9.76 1.21 -3.26
CA THR A 468 -8.33 1.02 -3.05
C THR A 468 -7.79 2.09 -2.12
N ILE A 469 -6.73 1.73 -1.39
CA ILE A 469 -6.04 2.68 -0.52
C ILE A 469 -5.33 3.72 -1.40
N ASN A 470 -5.56 5.01 -1.15
CA ASN A 470 -4.76 6.08 -1.72
C ASN A 470 -3.49 6.30 -0.89
N CYS A 471 -2.42 6.73 -1.55
CA CYS A 471 -1.08 6.80 -0.96
C CYS A 471 -0.62 8.25 -0.79
N GLN A 472 -1.10 9.18 -1.63
CA GLN A 472 -0.71 10.59 -1.61
C GLN A 472 -0.98 11.28 -0.28
N GLY A 473 -2.17 11.10 0.30
CA GLY A 473 -2.52 11.72 1.58
C GLY A 473 -1.56 11.32 2.70
N CYS A 474 -1.11 10.06 2.69
CA CYS A 474 -0.24 9.48 3.72
C CYS A 474 1.25 9.75 3.50
N HIS A 475 1.72 9.79 2.26
CA HIS A 475 3.16 9.67 1.97
C HIS A 475 3.76 10.86 1.22
N GLN A 476 2.97 11.59 0.44
CA GLN A 476 3.49 12.71 -0.34
C GLN A 476 3.88 13.86 0.58
N ARG A 477 5.05 14.47 0.32
CA ARG A 477 5.46 15.70 0.98
C ARG A 477 4.45 16.80 0.63
N GLN A 478 3.81 17.30 1.68
CA GLN A 478 2.81 18.37 1.61
C GLN A 478 3.55 19.72 1.72
N GLY A 479 2.90 20.85 1.42
CA GLY A 479 3.47 22.20 1.17
C GLY A 479 4.49 22.80 2.15
N LYS A 480 4.88 22.06 3.20
CA LYS A 480 6.01 22.37 4.07
C LYS A 480 7.35 22.17 3.37
N VAL A 481 8.17 23.21 3.43
CA VAL A 481 9.56 23.15 2.99
C VAL A 481 10.44 22.67 4.16
N TRP A 482 10.86 21.41 4.11
CA TRP A 482 11.82 20.79 5.02
C TRP A 482 13.25 21.18 4.66
N PRO A 483 14.09 21.61 5.62
CA PRO A 483 15.53 21.78 5.44
C PRO A 483 16.20 20.45 5.06
N GLU A 484 17.25 20.50 4.22
CA GLU A 484 17.99 19.31 3.75
C GLU A 484 18.48 18.42 4.90
N GLY A 485 19.05 19.03 5.95
CA GLY A 485 19.53 18.28 7.13
C GLY A 485 18.43 17.60 7.95
N GLU A 486 17.18 18.08 7.89
CA GLU A 486 16.05 17.38 8.53
C GLU A 486 15.60 16.18 7.71
N VAL A 487 15.60 16.30 6.38
CA VAL A 487 15.31 15.19 5.47
C VAL A 487 16.30 14.05 5.67
N GLU A 488 17.61 14.36 5.68
CA GLU A 488 18.66 13.36 5.93
C GLU A 488 18.55 12.72 7.31
N ARG A 489 18.22 13.51 8.34
CA ARG A 489 18.01 13.00 9.70
C ARG A 489 16.90 11.96 9.72
N VAL A 490 15.73 12.23 9.14
CA VAL A 490 14.61 11.27 9.12
C VAL A 490 14.99 9.94 8.46
N LEU A 491 15.73 10.00 7.35
CA LEU A 491 16.18 8.80 6.63
C LEU A 491 17.16 7.92 7.43
N SER A 492 17.81 8.46 8.48
CA SER A 492 18.83 7.77 9.28
C SER A 492 18.33 7.13 10.57
N ILE A 493 17.09 7.37 11.01
CA ILE A 493 16.55 6.84 12.29
C ILE A 493 15.96 5.40 12.11
N VAL A 494 15.96 4.85 10.89
CA VAL A 494 15.35 3.53 10.54
C VAL A 494 16.12 2.32 11.10
N ASP A 495 17.07 2.51 12.02
CA ASP A 495 17.94 1.47 12.58
C ASP A 495 17.24 0.55 13.60
N GLU A 496 16.00 0.84 13.99
CA GLU A 496 15.38 0.29 15.22
C GLU A 496 14.40 -0.88 15.02
N PHE A 497 14.02 -1.26 13.80
CA PHE A 497 13.05 -2.34 13.62
C PHE A 497 13.65 -3.71 13.94
N PRO A 498 12.97 -4.60 14.70
CA PRO A 498 13.46 -5.95 14.99
C PRO A 498 13.28 -6.92 13.81
N PRO A 499 14.09 -7.98 13.70
CA PRO A 499 13.93 -8.99 12.66
C PRO A 499 12.71 -9.86 12.97
N ILE A 500 12.08 -10.46 11.97
CA ILE A 500 10.84 -11.22 12.17
C ILE A 500 11.10 -12.50 12.95
N GLY A 501 12.16 -13.24 12.61
CA GLY A 501 12.51 -14.50 13.26
C GLY A 501 12.34 -15.70 12.33
N GLU A 502 13.14 -16.75 12.54
CA GLU A 502 13.05 -17.98 11.76
C GLU A 502 11.69 -18.64 12.02
N GLY A 503 11.01 -19.07 10.95
CA GLY A 503 9.69 -19.71 11.03
C GLY A 503 8.55 -18.78 11.49
N LYS A 504 8.82 -17.48 11.73
CA LYS A 504 7.81 -16.49 12.12
C LYS A 504 7.22 -15.71 10.96
N TRP A 505 7.76 -15.88 9.75
CA TRP A 505 7.22 -15.30 8.53
C TRP A 505 5.82 -15.90 8.22
N PRO A 506 4.74 -15.09 8.22
CA PRO A 506 3.40 -15.58 7.87
C PRO A 506 3.42 -16.22 6.49
N THR A 507 2.89 -17.43 6.27
CA THR A 507 2.92 -18.08 4.94
C THR A 507 2.13 -17.30 3.87
N VAL A 508 2.65 -17.24 2.63
CA VAL A 508 1.87 -16.73 1.47
C VAL A 508 0.68 -17.66 1.27
N SER A 509 -0.53 -17.16 1.54
CA SER A 509 -1.74 -17.97 1.63
C SER A 509 -2.40 -18.29 0.29
N THR A 510 -2.07 -17.54 -0.76
CA THR A 510 -2.67 -17.60 -2.10
C THR A 510 -1.61 -17.52 -3.19
N THR A 511 -2.00 -17.71 -4.45
CA THR A 511 -1.10 -17.39 -5.57
C THR A 511 -0.83 -15.88 -5.65
N TRP A 512 0.27 -15.50 -6.30
CA TRP A 512 0.54 -14.07 -6.55
C TRP A 512 -0.54 -13.42 -7.43
N TYR A 513 -1.33 -14.19 -8.18
CA TYR A 513 -2.42 -13.65 -8.98
C TYR A 513 -3.77 -13.67 -8.25
N GLY A 514 -3.82 -13.90 -6.94
CA GLY A 514 -5.03 -13.76 -6.12
C GLY A 514 -5.99 -14.95 -6.13
N SER A 515 -5.52 -16.15 -6.45
CA SER A 515 -6.35 -17.37 -6.49
C SER A 515 -6.09 -18.27 -5.27
N SER A 516 -7.15 -18.91 -4.78
CA SER A 516 -7.10 -19.95 -3.74
C SER A 516 -6.62 -21.31 -4.28
N GLN A 517 -6.60 -21.47 -5.61
CA GLN A 517 -6.08 -22.67 -6.24
C GLN A 517 -4.58 -22.75 -5.97
N LYS A 518 -4.17 -23.74 -5.16
CA LYS A 518 -2.76 -24.05 -4.93
C LYS A 518 -2.13 -24.44 -6.26
N VAL A 519 -1.49 -23.50 -6.93
CA VAL A 519 -0.41 -23.86 -7.86
C VAL A 519 0.69 -24.42 -6.98
N HIS A 520 1.18 -25.62 -7.32
CA HIS A 520 2.46 -26.09 -6.81
C HIS A 520 3.48 -24.98 -7.10
N LEU A 521 3.79 -24.17 -6.08
CA LEU A 521 4.96 -23.33 -6.10
C LEU A 521 6.12 -24.30 -6.30
N ASN A 522 6.55 -24.45 -7.54
CA ASN A 522 7.93 -24.80 -7.78
C ASN A 522 8.68 -23.67 -7.09
N ARG A 523 9.16 -23.94 -5.87
CA ARG A 523 10.28 -23.19 -5.32
C ARG A 523 11.30 -23.07 -6.46
N PRO A 524 11.84 -21.86 -6.71
CA PRO A 524 12.88 -21.69 -7.70
C PRO A 524 14.01 -22.73 -7.51
#